data_AF-A0A7X1TKR2-F1
#
_entry.id   AF-A0A7X1TKR2-F1
#
_cell.length_a   1.000
_cell.length_b   1.000
_cell.length_c   1.000
_cell.angle_alpha   90.00
_cell.angle_beta   90.00
_cell.angle_gamma   90.00
#
_symmetry.space_group_name_H-M   'P 1'
#
loop_
_entity.id
_entity.type
_entity.pdbx_description
1 polymer ?
#
loop_
_entity_poly.entity_id
_entity_poly.type
_entity_poly.pdbx_seq_one_letter_code
_entity_poly.pdbx_strand_id
1 'polypeptide(L)'
;MSYDLFFNFPTPVPSTDIERHFSGRPNYQVGDAAVYQNPHTGVYFQFTWPRDSVDGKVGRVAFNVNYFRPHVFGLEAEAEVHAFVMRFSPKIEDPQLHGMGAGPYAPERFLSGWNTGNEAAYEAILQMQ
;
A
#
# COMPACT_ATOMS: atom_id res chain seq x y z
N MET A 1 -2.32 14.18 3.54
CA MET A 1 -3.24 13.08 3.91
C MET A 1 -2.96 11.91 2.97
N SER A 2 -2.99 10.69 3.47
CA SER A 2 -2.67 9.47 2.72
C SER A 2 -3.71 8.37 2.98
N TYR A 3 -3.80 7.47 2.02
CA TYR A 3 -4.38 6.15 2.17
C TYR A 3 -3.28 5.21 2.66
N ASP A 4 -3.54 4.52 3.77
CA ASP A 4 -2.56 3.71 4.49
C ASP A 4 -3.13 2.32 4.75
N LEU A 5 -2.40 1.28 4.34
CA LEU A 5 -2.74 -0.11 4.67
C LEU A 5 -1.65 -0.75 5.50
N PHE A 6 -2.06 -1.63 6.41
CA PHE A 6 -1.14 -2.42 7.19
C PHE A 6 -1.34 -3.91 6.94
N PHE A 7 -0.24 -4.58 6.61
CA PHE A 7 -0.19 -6.01 6.35
C PHE A 7 0.51 -6.68 7.51
N ASN A 8 -0.26 -7.39 8.33
CA ASN A 8 0.23 -8.11 9.49
C ASN A 8 0.42 -9.59 9.15
N PHE A 9 1.62 -10.10 9.30
CA PHE A 9 1.92 -11.51 9.01
C PHE A 9 1.64 -12.38 10.24
N PRO A 10 0.81 -13.44 10.14
CA PRO A 10 0.62 -14.39 11.24
C PRO A 10 1.92 -15.12 11.62
N THR A 11 2.83 -15.27 10.66
CA THR A 11 4.19 -15.80 10.86
C THR A 11 5.16 -14.83 10.20
N PRO A 12 6.17 -14.30 10.93
CA PRO A 12 7.14 -13.36 10.36
C PRO A 12 7.84 -13.90 9.11
N VAL A 13 7.93 -13.06 8.07
CA VAL A 13 8.47 -13.40 6.75
C VAL A 13 9.91 -12.88 6.63
N PRO A 14 10.86 -13.63 6.03
CA PRO A 14 12.21 -13.10 5.80
C PRO A 14 12.18 -11.77 5.03
N SER A 15 12.91 -10.76 5.51
CA SER A 15 12.98 -9.46 4.82
C SER A 15 13.48 -9.60 3.39
N THR A 16 14.39 -10.53 3.15
CA THR A 16 14.94 -10.85 1.83
C THR A 16 13.89 -11.39 0.85
N ASP A 17 12.85 -12.06 1.32
CA ASP A 17 11.74 -12.52 0.45
C ASP A 17 10.82 -11.35 0.06
N ILE A 18 10.62 -10.38 0.96
CA ILE A 18 9.90 -9.13 0.67
C ILE A 18 10.70 -8.28 -0.33
N GLU A 19 12.00 -8.10 -0.09
CA GLU A 19 12.91 -7.39 -1.01
C GLU A 19 12.94 -8.05 -2.39
N ARG A 20 12.98 -9.39 -2.45
CA ARG A 20 12.95 -10.14 -3.71
C ARG A 20 11.62 -9.95 -4.46
N HIS A 21 10.50 -9.90 -3.75
CA HIS A 21 9.20 -9.66 -4.37
C HIS A 21 9.17 -8.33 -5.13
N PHE A 22 9.65 -7.25 -4.51
CA PHE A 22 9.65 -5.92 -5.14
C PHE A 22 10.76 -5.73 -6.17
N SER A 23 11.98 -6.23 -5.91
CA SER A 23 13.10 -6.09 -6.85
C SER A 23 12.91 -6.84 -8.17
N GLY A 24 12.04 -7.87 -8.18
CA GLY A 24 11.65 -8.58 -9.40
C GLY A 24 10.56 -7.89 -10.24
N ARG A 25 10.06 -6.73 -9.81
CA ARG A 25 8.93 -6.03 -10.46
C ARG A 25 9.40 -4.72 -11.11
N PRO A 26 8.80 -4.32 -12.25
CA PRO A 26 9.12 -3.04 -12.88
C PRO A 26 8.75 -1.87 -11.96
N ASN A 27 9.35 -0.70 -12.21
CA ASN A 27 9.03 0.57 -11.53
C ASN A 27 9.35 0.62 -10.02
N TYR A 28 10.01 -0.40 -9.47
CA TYR A 28 10.44 -0.41 -8.07
C TYR A 28 11.91 -0.04 -7.88
N GLN A 29 12.16 0.80 -6.88
CA GLN A 29 13.46 0.95 -6.24
C GLN A 29 13.38 0.38 -4.82
N VAL A 30 14.18 -0.64 -4.54
CA VAL A 30 14.23 -1.28 -3.22
C VAL A 30 15.43 -0.74 -2.44
N GLY A 31 15.13 -0.11 -1.32
CA GLY A 31 16.07 0.39 -0.32
C GLY A 31 15.43 0.23 1.04
N ASP A 32 15.42 1.28 1.87
CA ASP A 32 14.74 1.26 3.19
C ASP A 32 13.21 1.14 3.10
N ALA A 33 12.70 1.25 1.88
CA ALA A 33 11.34 0.98 1.46
C ALA A 33 11.39 0.33 0.08
N ALA A 34 10.28 -0.27 -0.36
CA ALA A 34 10.02 -0.50 -1.77
C ALA A 34 9.22 0.66 -2.32
N VAL A 35 9.92 1.57 -3.03
CA VAL A 35 9.31 2.76 -3.64
C VAL A 35 8.92 2.43 -5.07
N TYR A 36 7.63 2.59 -5.38
CA TYR A 36 7.11 2.49 -6.73
C TYR A 36 7.12 3.87 -7.39
N GLN A 37 7.59 3.95 -8.63
CA GLN A 37 7.46 5.14 -9.46
C GLN A 37 7.32 4.76 -10.94
N ASN A 38 6.18 5.11 -11.53
CA ASN A 38 5.93 4.92 -12.95
C ASN A 38 6.15 6.26 -13.70
N PRO A 39 7.22 6.39 -14.51
CA PRO A 39 7.53 7.65 -15.20
C PRO A 39 6.52 7.99 -16.31
N HIS A 40 5.74 7.02 -16.79
CA HIS A 40 4.77 7.23 -17.87
C HIS A 40 3.44 7.79 -17.37
N THR A 41 3.04 7.42 -16.15
CA THR A 41 1.77 7.86 -15.54
C THR A 41 1.97 8.88 -14.41
N GLY A 42 3.20 9.00 -13.91
CA GLY A 42 3.53 9.82 -12.75
C GLY A 42 3.06 9.20 -11.42
N VAL A 43 2.58 7.96 -11.41
CA VAL A 43 2.14 7.26 -10.20
C VAL A 43 3.33 6.93 -9.31
N TYR A 44 3.15 7.13 -8.01
CA TYR A 44 4.11 6.72 -7.00
C TYR A 44 3.43 6.39 -5.66
N PHE A 45 4.02 5.46 -4.94
CA PHE A 45 3.64 5.02 -3.60
C PHE A 45 4.77 4.18 -3.00
N GLN A 46 4.64 3.75 -1.75
CA GLN A 46 5.69 2.94 -1.12
C GLN A 46 5.13 1.86 -0.20
N PHE A 47 5.92 0.80 -0.06
CA PHE A 47 5.81 -0.19 1.00
C PHE A 47 6.99 -0.05 1.95
N THR A 48 6.73 -0.04 3.26
CA THR A 48 7.77 0.10 4.30
C THR A 48 7.66 -1.03 5.31
N TRP A 49 8.80 -1.44 5.87
CA TRP A 49 8.84 -2.42 6.95
C TRP A 49 10.02 -2.14 7.89
N PRO A 50 9.94 -2.56 9.16
CA PRO A 50 11.06 -2.44 10.09
C PRO A 50 12.22 -3.33 9.64
N ARG A 51 13.41 -2.76 9.44
CA ARG A 51 14.63 -3.53 9.15
C ARG A 51 15.27 -4.15 10.39
N ASP A 52 15.05 -3.56 11.57
CA ASP A 52 15.68 -3.96 12.83
C ASP A 52 15.01 -5.17 13.49
N SER A 53 14.34 -6.01 12.70
CA SER A 53 13.80 -7.26 13.22
C SER A 53 14.94 -8.15 13.71
N VAL A 54 14.86 -8.55 14.99
CA VAL A 54 15.64 -9.66 15.52
C VAL A 54 15.47 -10.84 14.54
N ASP A 55 16.58 -11.35 14.00
CA ASP A 55 16.65 -12.44 13.01
C ASP A 55 16.28 -12.12 11.55
N GLY A 56 16.13 -10.85 11.16
CA GLY A 56 15.87 -10.48 9.75
C GLY A 56 14.49 -10.89 9.24
N LYS A 57 13.51 -11.00 10.14
CA LYS A 57 12.12 -11.38 9.82
C LYS A 57 11.13 -10.26 10.10
N VAL A 58 10.31 -9.94 9.11
CA VAL A 58 9.31 -8.88 9.16
C VAL A 58 7.97 -9.43 9.63
N GLY A 59 7.40 -8.85 10.68
CA GLY A 59 6.05 -9.16 11.15
C GLY A 59 4.96 -8.26 10.56
N ARG A 60 5.33 -7.07 10.06
CA ARG A 60 4.39 -6.08 9.53
C ARG A 60 5.02 -5.27 8.39
N VAL A 61 4.23 -5.04 7.34
CA VAL A 61 4.53 -4.10 6.24
C VAL A 61 3.43 -3.05 6.21
N ALA A 62 3.79 -1.79 5.94
CA ALA A 62 2.84 -0.72 5.68
C ALA A 62 2.89 -0.33 4.20
N PHE A 63 1.74 0.02 3.63
CA PHE A 63 1.62 0.65 2.32
C PHE A 63 1.07 2.05 2.47
N ASN A 64 1.59 2.98 1.69
CA ASN A 64 1.20 4.37 1.72
C ASN A 64 1.09 4.94 0.30
N VAL A 65 -0.05 5.59 0.01
CA VAL A 65 -0.26 6.41 -1.18
C VAL A 65 -0.95 7.72 -0.80
N ASN A 66 -0.45 8.83 -1.32
CA ASN A 66 -0.98 10.16 -0.98
C ASN A 66 -2.36 10.36 -1.61
N TYR A 67 -3.32 10.91 -0.86
CA TYR A 67 -4.57 11.42 -1.44
C TYR A 67 -4.34 12.67 -2.30
N PHE A 68 -5.42 13.20 -2.86
CA PHE A 68 -5.43 14.29 -3.82
C PHE A 68 -4.63 13.92 -5.06
N ARG A 69 -4.91 12.72 -5.58
CA ARG A 69 -4.28 12.17 -6.78
C ARG A 69 -5.35 11.69 -7.77
N PRO A 70 -5.04 11.66 -9.07
CA PRO A 70 -5.97 11.11 -10.05
C PRO A 70 -6.28 9.63 -9.79
N HIS A 71 -7.43 9.16 -10.28
CA HIS A 71 -7.90 7.77 -10.07
C HIS A 71 -6.88 6.69 -10.50
N VAL A 72 -5.99 6.98 -11.45
CA VAL A 72 -4.94 6.07 -11.92
C VAL A 72 -4.00 5.62 -10.79
N PHE A 73 -3.80 6.44 -9.74
CA PHE A 73 -3.04 6.04 -8.56
C PHE A 73 -3.68 4.85 -7.85
N GLY A 74 -5.01 4.86 -7.71
CA GLY A 74 -5.75 3.75 -7.12
C GLY A 74 -5.67 2.49 -7.98
N LEU A 75 -5.75 2.62 -9.31
CA LEU A 75 -5.68 1.47 -10.23
C LEU A 75 -4.30 0.79 -10.22
N GLU A 76 -3.22 1.56 -10.28
CA GLU A 76 -1.87 1.00 -10.23
C GLU A 76 -1.52 0.48 -8.84
N ALA A 77 -1.92 1.19 -7.77
CA ALA A 77 -1.73 0.72 -6.41
C ALA A 77 -2.48 -0.59 -6.12
N GLU A 78 -3.72 -0.74 -6.62
CA GLU A 78 -4.49 -1.97 -6.42
C GLU A 78 -3.75 -3.17 -7.00
N ALA A 79 -3.23 -3.08 -8.22
CA ALA A 79 -2.50 -4.19 -8.85
C ALA A 79 -1.26 -4.62 -8.03
N GLU A 80 -0.54 -3.65 -7.45
CA GLU A 80 0.62 -3.93 -6.62
C GLU A 80 0.25 -4.48 -5.23
N VAL A 81 -0.79 -3.93 -4.59
CA VAL A 81 -1.32 -4.45 -3.33
C VAL A 81 -1.87 -5.86 -3.52
N HIS A 82 -2.60 -6.13 -4.60
CA HIS A 82 -3.11 -7.44 -4.94
C HIS A 82 -1.98 -8.46 -5.07
N ALA A 83 -0.95 -8.14 -5.86
CA ALA A 83 0.20 -9.02 -6.05
C ALA A 83 0.91 -9.33 -4.73
N PHE A 84 1.05 -8.34 -3.86
CA PHE A 84 1.63 -8.50 -2.53
C PHE A 84 0.78 -9.41 -1.63
N VAL A 85 -0.53 -9.17 -1.58
CA VAL A 85 -1.47 -9.98 -0.77
C VAL A 85 -1.51 -11.42 -1.25
N MET A 86 -1.55 -11.65 -2.57
CA MET A 86 -1.56 -13.00 -3.13
C MET A 86 -0.26 -13.76 -2.83
N ARG A 87 0.87 -13.07 -2.76
CA ARG A 87 2.16 -13.68 -2.47
C ARG A 87 2.32 -14.07 -1.00
N PHE A 88 1.93 -13.19 -0.08
CA PHE A 88 2.26 -13.33 1.34
C PHE A 88 1.07 -13.65 2.24
N SER A 89 -0.15 -13.57 1.73
CA SER A 89 -1.41 -13.80 2.47
C SER A 89 -1.46 -13.13 3.85
N PRO A 90 -1.14 -11.82 3.97
CA PRO A 90 -1.18 -11.11 5.25
C PRO A 90 -2.61 -10.92 5.73
N LYS A 91 -2.76 -10.64 7.04
CA LYS A 91 -3.97 -10.02 7.57
C LYS A 91 -3.92 -8.52 7.29
N ILE A 92 -4.97 -7.98 6.69
CA ILE A 92 -5.06 -6.56 6.35
C ILE A 92 -5.75 -5.81 7.47
N GLU A 93 -5.19 -4.66 7.82
CA GLU A 93 -5.79 -3.64 8.65
C GLU A 93 -5.87 -2.36 7.80
N ASP A 94 -7.10 -2.00 7.44
CA ASP A 94 -7.43 -0.76 6.73
C ASP A 94 -8.12 0.21 7.70
N PRO A 95 -7.43 1.26 8.19
CA PRO A 95 -7.99 2.23 9.12
C PRO A 95 -8.90 3.28 8.45
N GLN A 96 -9.12 3.22 7.13
CA GLN A 96 -9.93 4.22 6.43
C GLN A 96 -11.41 4.05 6.79
N LEU A 97 -12.10 5.17 6.98
CA LEU A 97 -13.55 5.19 7.13
C LEU A 97 -14.18 4.64 5.84
N HIS A 98 -15.00 3.59 5.94
CA HIS A 98 -15.55 2.82 4.81
C HIS A 98 -14.53 2.03 3.96
N GLY A 99 -13.32 1.82 4.47
CA GLY A 99 -12.33 0.91 3.89
C GLY A 99 -12.67 -0.58 4.10
N MET A 100 -11.68 -1.45 3.88
CA MET A 100 -11.80 -2.90 4.06
C MET A 100 -11.96 -3.34 5.53
N GLY A 101 -11.64 -2.47 6.50
CA GLY A 101 -11.58 -2.82 7.91
C GLY A 101 -10.59 -3.97 8.19
N ALA A 102 -11.03 -4.96 8.98
CA ALA A 102 -10.27 -6.18 9.30
C ALA A 102 -10.71 -7.41 8.46
N GLY A 103 -11.24 -7.19 7.25
CA GLY A 103 -11.75 -8.23 6.36
C GLY A 103 -10.70 -8.83 5.42
N PRO A 104 -11.06 -9.85 4.62
CA PRO A 104 -10.21 -10.34 3.55
C PRO A 104 -9.99 -9.24 2.51
N TYR A 105 -8.87 -9.31 1.80
CA TYR A 105 -8.61 -8.41 0.68
C TYR A 105 -9.69 -8.53 -0.39
N ALA A 106 -10.21 -7.39 -0.83
CA ALA A 106 -11.13 -7.30 -1.96
C ALA A 106 -10.75 -6.08 -2.81
N PRO A 107 -10.37 -6.26 -4.08
CA PRO A 107 -10.01 -5.18 -5.00
C PRO A 107 -11.04 -4.03 -5.02
N GLU A 108 -12.32 -4.37 -5.08
CA GLU A 108 -13.41 -3.40 -5.19
C GLU A 108 -13.54 -2.57 -3.91
N ARG A 109 -13.24 -3.16 -2.75
CA ARG A 109 -13.27 -2.46 -1.46
C ARG A 109 -12.06 -1.55 -1.30
N PHE A 110 -10.88 -1.97 -1.75
CA PHE A 110 -9.70 -1.12 -1.82
C PHE A 110 -9.97 0.12 -2.68
N LEU A 111 -10.45 -0.08 -3.92
CA LEU A 111 -10.73 1.02 -4.84
C LEU A 111 -11.85 1.93 -4.33
N SER A 112 -12.89 1.37 -3.71
CA SER A 112 -13.95 2.17 -3.07
C SER A 112 -13.42 2.99 -1.91
N GLY A 113 -12.58 2.42 -1.03
CA GLY A 113 -11.99 3.14 0.09
C GLY A 113 -11.06 4.26 -0.38
N TRP A 114 -10.23 3.99 -1.39
CA TRP A 114 -9.38 4.98 -2.05
C TRP A 114 -10.21 6.14 -2.60
N ASN A 115 -11.25 5.86 -3.37
CA ASN A 115 -12.08 6.91 -3.98
C ASN A 115 -12.76 7.80 -2.92
N THR A 116 -13.35 7.20 -1.89
CA THR A 116 -13.98 7.93 -0.78
C THR A 116 -12.98 8.82 -0.05
N GLY A 117 -11.81 8.28 0.32
CA GLY A 117 -10.78 9.05 1.02
C GLY A 117 -10.19 10.17 0.16
N ASN A 118 -10.04 9.92 -1.14
CA ASN A 118 -9.54 10.90 -2.10
C ASN A 118 -10.55 12.04 -2.30
N GLU A 119 -11.85 11.73 -2.44
CA GLU A 119 -12.93 12.71 -2.52
C GLU A 119 -13.00 13.59 -1.26
N ALA A 120 -12.97 12.99 -0.08
CA ALA A 120 -12.92 13.73 1.19
C ALA A 120 -11.70 14.66 1.28
N ALA A 121 -10.55 14.25 0.72
CA ALA A 121 -9.37 15.10 0.64
C ALA A 121 -9.56 16.31 -0.30
N TYR A 122 -10.28 16.14 -1.42
CA TYR A 122 -10.66 17.26 -2.30
C TYR A 122 -11.61 18.22 -1.57
N GLU A 123 -12.65 17.71 -0.91
CA GLU A 123 -13.62 18.53 -0.16
C GLU A 123 -12.96 19.37 0.93
N ALA A 124 -12.05 18.76 1.71
CA ALA A 124 -11.33 19.46 2.77
C ALA A 124 -10.52 20.65 2.24
N ILE A 125 -9.90 20.53 1.06
CA ILE A 125 -9.16 21.63 0.43
C ILE A 125 -10.11 22.74 -0.04
N LEU A 126 -11.26 22.39 -0.61
CA LEU A 126 -12.26 23.36 -1.06
C LEU A 126 -12.88 24.15 0.10
N GLN A 127 -13.04 23.53 1.27
CA GLN A 127 -13.56 24.19 2.48
C GLN A 127 -12.53 25.08 3.19
N MET A 128 -11.25 24.94 2.88
CA MET A 128 -10.18 25.80 3.41
C MET A 128 -9.96 27.09 2.60
N GLN A 129 -10.72 27.29 1.52
CA GLN A 129 -10.74 28.51 0.70
C GLN A 129 -11.88 29.45 1.10
#